data_AF-A0A524C5K0-F1
#
_entry.id   AF-A0A524C5K0-F1
#
_cell.length_a   1.000
_cell.length_b   1.000
_cell.length_c   1.000
_cell.angle_alpha   90.00
_cell.angle_beta   90.00
_cell.angle_gamma   90.00
#
_symmetry.space_group_name_H-M   'P 1'
#
loop_
_entity.id
_entity.type
_entity.pdbx_description
1 polymer ?
#
loop_
_entity_poly.entity_id
_entity_poly.type
_entity_poly.pdbx_seq_one_letter_code
_entity_poly.pdbx_strand_id
1 'polypeptide(L)'
;MKQLRHFYKKDLEAKYSKEYLYVKAFYVHHLLDYFRETRFDIHDLDLIFKKFLQEKIIDEIYVDKGNKINFQKEILSIFKLFRTNKDQLFADLEGDYISPTPKKKSP
;
A
#
# COMPACT_ATOMS: atom_id res chain seq x y z
N MET A 1 2.89 2.73 -13.88
CA MET A 1 3.45 4.00 -14.40
C MET A 1 2.46 5.17 -14.39
N LYS A 2 1.37 5.16 -15.19
CA LYS A 2 0.47 6.33 -15.34
C LYS A 2 -0.22 6.77 -14.03
N GLN A 3 -0.66 5.83 -13.20
CA GLN A 3 -1.32 6.12 -11.91
C GLN A 3 -0.36 6.69 -10.86
N LEU A 4 0.81 6.07 -10.64
CA LEU A 4 1.81 6.57 -9.69
C LEU A 4 2.27 8.00 -10.03
N ARG A 5 2.47 8.30 -11.33
CA ARG A 5 2.77 9.66 -11.79
C ARG A 5 1.62 10.65 -11.51
N HIS A 6 0.37 10.20 -11.67
CA HIS A 6 -0.80 11.02 -11.34
C HIS A 6 -0.88 11.32 -9.85
N PHE A 7 -0.67 10.33 -8.98
CA PHE A 7 -0.68 10.52 -7.53
C PHE A 7 0.49 11.41 -7.06
N TYR A 8 1.68 11.22 -7.62
CA TYR A 8 2.80 12.12 -7.37
C TYR A 8 2.49 13.58 -7.77
N LYS A 9 1.85 13.80 -8.92
CA LYS A 9 1.42 15.14 -9.33
C LYS A 9 0.39 15.74 -8.37
N LYS A 10 -0.57 14.94 -7.90
CA LYS A 10 -1.52 15.37 -6.87
C LYS A 10 -0.85 15.74 -5.55
N ASP A 11 0.18 15.00 -5.13
CA ASP A 11 0.97 15.36 -3.97
C ASP A 11 1.63 16.73 -4.15
N LEU A 12 2.21 17.01 -5.33
CA LEU A 12 2.82 18.32 -5.61
C LEU A 12 1.82 19.50 -5.59
N GLU A 13 0.58 19.26 -6.01
CA GLU A 13 -0.49 20.26 -6.06
C GLU A 13 -1.16 20.48 -4.69
N ALA A 14 -1.04 19.52 -3.77
CA ALA A 14 -1.63 19.59 -2.45
C ALA A 14 -0.78 20.42 -1.46
N LYS A 15 -1.45 21.03 -0.47
CA LYS A 15 -0.81 21.81 0.61
C LYS A 15 0.20 20.99 1.44
N TYR A 16 0.15 19.67 1.35
CA TYR A 16 1.01 18.70 2.07
C TYR A 16 2.05 18.02 1.17
N SER A 17 2.54 18.71 0.15
CA SER A 17 3.41 18.15 -0.91
C SER A 17 4.69 17.45 -0.43
N LYS A 18 5.11 17.67 0.81
CA LYS A 18 6.32 17.04 1.39
C LYS A 18 6.08 15.66 2.00
N GLU A 19 4.82 15.23 2.14
CA GLU A 19 4.50 13.99 2.84
C GLU A 19 4.15 12.81 1.93
N TYR A 20 4.04 13.04 0.61
CA TYR A 20 3.73 12.01 -0.39
C TYR A 20 2.51 11.16 -0.01
N LEU A 21 1.43 11.80 0.45
CA LEU A 21 0.24 11.13 0.98
C LEU A 21 -0.46 10.29 -0.08
N TYR A 22 -0.62 10.83 -1.29
CA TYR A 22 -1.29 10.10 -2.37
C TYR A 22 -0.44 8.93 -2.87
N VAL A 23 0.87 9.13 -2.97
CA VAL A 23 1.82 8.05 -3.30
C VAL A 23 1.82 6.96 -2.22
N LYS A 24 1.81 7.32 -0.94
CA LYS A 24 1.73 6.34 0.15
C LYS A 24 0.41 5.57 0.11
N ALA A 25 -0.72 6.26 -0.09
CA ALA A 25 -2.02 5.60 -0.23
C ALA A 25 -2.04 4.61 -1.40
N PHE A 26 -1.44 4.99 -2.54
CA PHE A 26 -1.29 4.10 -3.69
C PHE A 26 -0.57 2.78 -3.31
N TYR A 27 0.56 2.87 -2.61
CA TYR A 27 1.31 1.68 -2.19
C TYR A 27 0.59 0.87 -1.11
N VAL A 28 -0.09 1.52 -0.16
CA VAL A 28 -0.93 0.83 0.83
C VAL A 28 -2.00 0.00 0.13
N HIS A 29 -2.74 0.57 -0.82
CA HIS A 29 -3.76 -0.16 -1.57
C HIS A 29 -3.17 -1.33 -2.35
N HIS A 30 -2.06 -1.13 -3.06
CA HIS A 30 -1.42 -2.21 -3.82
C HIS A 30 -0.95 -3.35 -2.93
N LEU A 31 -0.46 -3.02 -1.73
CA LEU A 31 -0.01 -4.00 -0.76
C LEU A 31 -1.19 -4.78 -0.16
N LEU A 32 -2.31 -4.12 0.17
CA LEU A 32 -3.54 -4.76 0.63
C LEU A 32 -4.16 -5.66 -0.44
N ASP A 33 -4.17 -5.22 -1.71
CA ASP A 33 -4.58 -6.06 -2.84
C ASP A 33 -3.66 -7.28 -2.98
N TYR A 34 -2.36 -7.11 -2.75
CA TYR A 34 -1.40 -8.21 -2.78
C TYR A 34 -1.66 -9.25 -1.67
N PHE A 35 -1.97 -8.80 -0.44
CA PHE A 35 -2.41 -9.69 0.64
C PHE A 35 -3.64 -10.50 0.22
N ARG A 36 -4.62 -9.85 -0.43
CA ARG A 36 -5.85 -10.49 -0.90
C ARG A 36 -5.61 -11.48 -2.05
N GLU A 37 -4.74 -11.16 -2.99
CA GLU A 37 -4.46 -11.97 -4.18
C GLU A 37 -3.68 -13.25 -3.85
N THR A 38 -2.72 -13.15 -2.93
CA THR A 38 -1.67 -14.17 -2.82
C THR A 38 -1.99 -15.33 -1.88
N ARG A 39 -3.04 -15.24 -1.06
CA ARG A 39 -3.36 -16.24 0.00
C ARG A 39 -2.14 -16.63 0.84
N PHE A 40 -1.08 -15.82 0.85
CA PHE A 40 0.10 -16.09 1.66
C PHE A 40 -0.32 -16.08 3.11
N ASP A 41 0.35 -16.90 3.91
CA ASP A 41 0.21 -16.84 5.34
C ASP A 41 0.63 -15.43 5.79
N ILE A 42 -0.36 -14.63 6.18
CA ILE A 42 -0.20 -13.25 6.62
C ILE A 42 0.78 -13.17 7.80
N HIS A 43 0.97 -14.26 8.55
CA HIS A 43 1.94 -14.37 9.62
C HIS A 43 3.40 -14.17 9.15
N ASP A 44 3.71 -14.37 7.87
CA ASP A 44 5.03 -14.05 7.30
C ASP A 44 5.01 -12.75 6.48
N LEU A 45 4.68 -11.64 7.17
CA LEU A 45 4.70 -10.28 6.62
C LEU A 45 6.03 -9.93 5.93
N ASP A 46 7.17 -10.41 6.46
CA ASP A 46 8.48 -10.12 5.90
C ASP A 46 8.66 -10.80 4.52
N LEU A 47 8.19 -12.04 4.38
CA LEU A 47 8.15 -12.72 3.07
C LEU A 47 7.22 -12.01 2.10
N ILE A 48 6.02 -11.60 2.55
CA ILE A 48 5.04 -10.91 1.70
C ILE A 48 5.61 -9.58 1.19
N PHE A 49 6.23 -8.78 2.06
CA PHE A 49 6.87 -7.53 1.64
C PHE A 49 8.02 -7.76 0.66
N LYS A 50 8.87 -8.76 0.91
CA LYS A 50 9.95 -9.13 -0.02
C LYS A 50 9.40 -9.50 -1.40
N LYS A 51 8.33 -10.29 -1.43
CA LYS A 51 7.69 -10.73 -2.67
C LYS A 51 6.99 -9.60 -3.40
N PHE A 52 6.27 -8.75 -2.67
CA PHE A 52 5.64 -7.55 -3.22
C PHE A 52 6.65 -6.58 -3.86
N LEU A 53 7.81 -6.38 -3.23
CA LEU A 53 8.92 -5.60 -3.81
C LEU A 53 9.48 -6.22 -5.09
N GLN A 54 9.55 -7.55 -5.16
CA GLN A 54 10.11 -8.25 -6.32
C GLN A 54 9.15 -8.33 -7.51
N GLU A 55 7.85 -8.48 -7.25
CA GLU A 55 6.88 -8.92 -8.26
C GLU A 55 5.97 -7.80 -8.78
N LYS A 56 5.62 -6.81 -7.95
CA LYS A 56 4.51 -5.89 -8.25
C LYS A 56 4.84 -4.41 -8.17
N ILE A 57 5.91 -4.01 -7.47
CA ILE A 57 6.13 -2.59 -7.20
C ILE A 57 6.99 -1.90 -8.27
N ILE A 58 6.57 -0.70 -8.63
CA ILE A 58 7.41 0.29 -9.30
C ILE A 58 7.78 1.29 -8.20
N ASP A 59 9.04 1.29 -7.78
CA ASP A 59 9.57 2.15 -6.72
C ASP A 59 10.15 3.47 -7.24
N GLU A 60 10.24 3.64 -8.55
CA GLU A 60 10.78 4.83 -9.19
C GLU A 60 9.93 5.34 -10.36
N ILE A 61 9.90 6.66 -10.52
CA ILE A 61 9.33 7.31 -11.70
C ILE A 61 10.31 8.31 -12.29
N TYR A 62 10.23 8.50 -13.61
CA TYR A 62 10.85 9.62 -14.29
C TYR A 62 9.81 10.73 -14.46
N VAL A 63 10.13 11.90 -13.93
CA VAL A 63 9.35 13.13 -14.10
C VAL A 63 9.98 13.98 -15.20
N ASP A 64 9.27 15.04 -15.61
CA ASP A 64 9.70 15.86 -16.75
C ASP A 64 11.14 16.35 -16.59
N LYS A 65 11.87 16.38 -17.71
CA LYS A 65 13.32 16.63 -17.82
C LYS A 65 14.24 15.49 -17.34
N GLY A 66 13.72 14.27 -17.20
CA GLY A 66 14.53 13.09 -16.89
C GLY A 66 14.92 12.96 -15.41
N ASN A 67 14.34 13.79 -14.54
CA ASN A 67 14.55 13.68 -13.10
C ASN A 67 13.91 12.39 -12.58
N LYS A 68 14.70 11.60 -11.85
CA LYS A 68 14.27 10.34 -11.25
C LYS A 68 13.85 10.58 -9.81
N ILE A 69 12.63 10.16 -9.46
CA ILE A 69 12.12 10.17 -8.10
C ILE A 69 12.03 8.72 -7.63
N ASN A 70 12.63 8.44 -6.48
CA ASN A 70 12.62 7.12 -5.84
C ASN A 70 11.76 7.20 -4.58
N PHE A 71 10.82 6.27 -4.45
CA PHE A 71 9.84 6.16 -3.37
C PHE A 71 10.12 5.01 -2.40
N GLN A 72 11.31 4.40 -2.47
CA GLN A 72 11.70 3.29 -1.61
C GLN A 72 11.60 3.65 -0.12
N LYS A 73 11.90 4.91 0.23
CA LYS A 73 11.75 5.39 1.61
C LYS A 73 10.28 5.34 2.06
N GLU A 74 9.36 5.77 1.21
CA GLU A 74 7.93 5.76 1.48
C GLU A 74 7.41 4.32 1.57
N ILE A 75 7.83 3.44 0.68
CA ILE A 75 7.48 2.01 0.69
C ILE A 75 7.96 1.34 1.99
N LEU A 76 9.22 1.55 2.36
CA LEU A 76 9.78 1.01 3.61
C LEU A 76 9.08 1.56 4.85
N SER A 77 8.64 2.83 4.81
CA SER A 77 7.88 3.42 5.91
C SER A 77 6.52 2.73 6.11
N ILE A 78 5.85 2.34 5.01
CA ILE A 78 4.59 1.60 5.04
C ILE A 78 4.82 0.20 5.62
N PHE A 79 5.85 -0.51 5.16
CA PHE A 79 6.16 -1.84 5.70
C PHE A 79 6.49 -1.80 7.18
N LYS A 80 7.25 -0.80 7.62
CA LYS A 80 7.54 -0.60 9.04
C LYS A 80 6.24 -0.38 9.82
N LEU A 81 5.33 0.45 9.32
CA LEU A 81 4.04 0.69 9.96
C LEU A 81 3.23 -0.60 10.09
N PHE A 82 3.14 -1.39 9.03
CA PHE A 82 2.39 -2.65 9.01
C PHE A 82 3.03 -3.68 9.94
N ARG A 83 4.37 -3.76 9.96
CA ARG A 83 5.11 -4.65 10.86
C ARG A 83 4.90 -4.28 12.33
N THR A 84 4.90 -2.98 12.66
CA THR A 84 4.68 -2.51 14.03
C THR A 84 3.26 -2.75 14.51
N ASN A 85 2.28 -2.74 13.60
CA ASN A 85 0.86 -2.93 13.92
C ASN A 85 0.32 -4.27 13.39
N LYS A 86 1.19 -5.29 13.32
CA LYS A 86 0.91 -6.59 12.70
C LYS A 86 -0.38 -7.22 13.21
N ASP A 87 -0.59 -7.24 14.52
CA ASP A 87 -1.76 -7.88 15.13
C ASP A 87 -3.07 -7.15 14.79
N GLN A 88 -3.05 -5.81 14.76
CA GLN A 88 -4.21 -5.00 14.35
C GLN A 88 -4.50 -5.17 12.86
N LEU A 89 -3.46 -5.15 12.03
CA LEU A 89 -3.56 -5.41 10.61
C LEU A 89 -4.19 -6.78 10.34
N PHE A 90 -3.82 -7.81 11.11
CA PHE A 90 -4.45 -9.12 10.98
C PHE A 90 -5.90 -9.14 11.40
N ALA A 91 -6.25 -8.51 12.52
CA ALA A 91 -7.64 -8.41 12.94
C ALA A 91 -8.50 -7.71 11.87
N ASP A 92 -7.98 -6.64 11.25
CA ASP A 92 -8.65 -5.92 10.18
C ASP A 92 -8.76 -6.76 8.89
N LEU A 93 -7.71 -7.50 8.54
CA LEU A 93 -7.71 -8.39 7.38
C LEU A 93 -8.62 -9.61 7.59
N GLU A 94 -8.59 -10.26 8.75
CA GLU A 94 -9.42 -11.44 9.07
C GLU A 94 -10.89 -11.08 9.30
N GLY A 95 -11.18 -9.87 9.80
CA GLY A 95 -12.53 -9.36 10.03
C GLY A 95 -13.39 -9.33 8.75
N ASP A 96 -12.77 -9.11 7.59
CA ASP A 96 -13.40 -9.19 6.27
C ASP A 96 -13.47 -10.63 5.70
N TYR A 97 -12.66 -11.56 6.19
CA TYR A 97 -12.62 -12.95 5.71
C TYR A 97 -13.50 -13.92 6.51
N ILE A 98 -13.80 -13.66 7.79
CA ILE A 98 -14.55 -14.58 8.66
C ILE A 98 -15.97 -14.09 8.97
N SER A 99 -16.31 -12.83 8.69
CA SER A 99 -17.66 -12.33 8.92
C SER A 99 -18.42 -12.19 7.60
N PRO A 100 -19.32 -13.14 7.21
CA PRO A 100 -20.42 -12.76 6.35
C PRO A 100 -21.18 -11.69 7.13
N THR A 101 -21.07 -10.44 6.68
CA THR A 101 -21.86 -9.33 7.22
C THR A 101 -23.31 -9.81 7.36
N PRO A 102 -23.89 -9.84 8.58
CA PRO A 102 -25.30 -10.13 8.68
C PRO A 102 -25.98 -9.01 7.91
N LYS A 103 -26.67 -9.35 6.82
CA LYS A 103 -27.55 -8.44 6.10
C LYS A 103 -28.37 -7.73 7.18
N LYS A 104 -28.15 -6.43 7.37
CA LYS A 104 -29.05 -5.59 8.15
C LYS A 104 -30.44 -5.79 7.53
N LYS A 105 -31.27 -6.60 8.18
CA LYS A 105 -32.72 -6.51 8.00
C LYS A 105 -33.10 -5.21 8.68
N SER A 106 -33.25 -4.17 7.89
CA SER A 106 -33.98 -2.99 8.35
C SER A 106 -35.45 -3.42 8.59
N PRO A 107 -36.05 -3.04 9.73
CA PRO A 107 -37.49 -3.21 9.97
C PRO A 107 -38.34 -2.36 9.01
#